data_AF-R1CEZ2-F1
#
_entry.id   AF-R1CEZ2-F1
#
_cell.length_a   1.000
_cell.length_b   1.000
_cell.length_c   1.000
_cell.angle_alpha   90.00
_cell.angle_beta   90.00
_cell.angle_gamma   90.00
#
_symmetry.space_group_name_H-M   'P 1'
#
loop_
_entity.id
_entity.type
_entity.pdbx_description
1 polymer ?
#
loop_
_entity_poly.entity_id
_entity_poly.type
_entity_poly.pdbx_seq_one_letter_code
_entity_poly.pdbx_strand_id
1 'polypeptide(L)' 'MDIIIVTAGIIRRKDKILIAQRKEGVNENLKWEFPGGKIEKIDRTPED' A
#
# COMPACT_ATOMS: atom_id res chain seq x y z
N MET A 1 3.47 -11.26 19.08
CA MET A 1 2.59 -10.51 18.16
C MET A 1 3.49 -9.44 17.58
N ASP A 2 3.91 -9.62 16.33
CA ASP A 2 4.87 -8.71 15.73
C ASP A 2 4.10 -7.59 15.04
N ILE A 3 4.46 -6.35 15.34
CA ILE A 3 3.86 -5.18 14.69
C ILE A 3 4.47 -5.09 13.30
N ILE A 4 3.63 -5.18 12.26
CA ILE A 4 4.04 -4.95 10.88
C ILE A 4 3.60 -3.53 10.51
N ILE A 5 4.57 -2.67 10.24
CA ILE A 5 4.31 -1.30 9.76
C ILE A 5 4.17 -1.33 8.24
N VAL A 6 3.10 -0.74 7.73
CA VAL A 6 2.80 -0.63 6.30
C VAL A 6 2.46 0.81 5.95
N THR A 7 2.72 1.20 4.71
CA THR A 7 2.38 2.51 4.16
C THR A 7 1.31 2.37 3.08
N ALA A 8 0.50 3.41 2.89
CA ALA A 8 -0.46 3.53 1.80
C ALA A 8 -0.29 4.90 1.14
N GLY A 9 0.02 4.91 -0.15
CA GLY A 9 0.24 6.09 -0.95
C GLY A 9 -1.04 6.62 -1.57
N ILE A 10 -1.31 7.90 -1.38
CA ILE A 10 -2.37 8.61 -2.11
C ILE A 10 -1.74 9.32 -3.30
N ILE A 11 -1.85 8.71 -4.49
CA ILE A 11 -1.33 9.29 -5.73
C ILE A 11 -2.47 9.97 -6.48
N ARG A 12 -2.43 11.30 -6.55
CA ARG A 12 -3.44 12.13 -7.21
C ARG A 12 -2.94 12.65 -8.55
N ARG A 13 -3.77 12.56 -9.59
CA ARG A 13 -3.54 13.21 -10.89
C ARG A 13 -4.81 13.94 -11.32
N LYS A 14 -4.76 15.27 -11.32
CA LYS A 14 -5.93 16.15 -11.52
C LYS A 14 -7.03 15.86 -10.47
N ASP A 15 -8.20 15.46 -10.94
CA ASP A 15 -9.40 15.09 -10.18
C ASP A 15 -9.47 13.59 -9.84
N LYS A 16 -8.45 12.81 -10.24
CA LYS A 16 -8.42 11.35 -10.05
C LYS A 16 -7.41 10.93 -8.99
N ILE A 17 -7.72 9.81 -8.31
CA ILE A 17 -6.83 9.13 -7.38
C ILE A 17 -6.53 7.73 -7.95
N LEU A 18 -5.28 7.30 -7.87
CA LEU A 18 -4.88 5.95 -8.26
C LEU A 18 -5.30 4.94 -7.18
N ILE A 19 -6.05 3.94 -7.59
CA ILE A 19 -6.32 2.71 -6.83
C ILE A 19 -5.81 1.53 -7.66
N ALA A 20 -5.18 0.57 -7.00
CA ALA A 20 -4.67 -0.65 -7.62
C ALA A 20 -5.64 -1.79 -7.38
N GLN A 21 -5.82 -2.67 -8.36
CA GLN A 21 -6.55 -3.92 -8.16
C GLN A 21 -5.59 -4.98 -7.61
N ARG A 22 -5.97 -5.63 -6.52
CA ARG A 22 -5.21 -6.73 -5.94
C ARG A 22 -5.18 -7.92 -6.90
N LYS A 23 -4.01 -8.56 -7.00
CA LYS A 23 -3.82 -9.74 -7.85
C LYS A 23 -4.80 -10.87 -7.50
N GLU A 24 -5.04 -11.76 -8.44
CA GLU A 24 -5.75 -13.00 -8.15
C GLU A 24 -4.89 -13.91 -7.25
N GLY A 25 -5.53 -14.73 -6.42
CA GLY A 25 -4.86 -15.72 -5.57
C GLY A 25 -4.22 -15.17 -4.28
N VAL A 26 -4.44 -13.90 -3.93
CA VAL A 26 -4.02 -13.32 -2.64
C VAL A 26 -5.21 -13.00 -1.74
N ASN A 27 -4.96 -12.75 -0.45
CA ASN A 27 -6.01 -12.29 0.46
C ASN A 27 -6.66 -10.99 -0.07
N GLU A 28 -7.97 -10.85 0.07
CA GLU A 28 -8.74 -9.75 -0.49
C GLU A 28 -8.55 -9.62 -2.02
N ASN A 29 -8.51 -10.74 -2.75
CA ASN A 29 -8.28 -10.77 -4.20
C ASN A 29 -9.27 -9.89 -4.98
N LEU A 30 -8.78 -9.31 -6.08
CA LEU A 30 -9.56 -8.53 -7.05
C LEU A 30 -10.27 -7.27 -6.48
N LYS A 31 -10.16 -7.01 -5.18
CA LYS A 31 -10.59 -5.77 -4.53
C LYS A 31 -9.60 -4.64 -4.80
N TRP A 32 -10.04 -3.42 -4.52
CA TRP A 32 -9.24 -2.21 -4.68
C TRP A 32 -8.42 -1.91 -3.43
N GLU A 33 -7.22 -1.39 -3.64
CA GLU A 33 -6.34 -0.88 -2.57
C GLU A 33 -5.64 0.41 -2.97
N PHE A 34 -5.12 1.13 -1.98
CA PHE A 34 -4.11 2.15 -2.23
C PHE A 34 -2.75 1.48 -2.41
N PRO A 35 -1.95 1.90 -3.42
CA PRO A 35 -0.61 1.36 -3.61
C PRO A 35 0.26 1.67 -2.38
N GLY A 36 1.09 0.73 -1.96
CA GLY A 36 1.86 0.85 -0.73
C GLY A 36 2.73 -0.36 -0.49
N GLY A 37 3.18 -0.56 0.75
CA GLY A 37 4.05 -1.69 1.07
C GLY A 37 4.40 -1.79 2.54
N LYS A 38 5.01 -2.92 2.90
CA LYS A 38 5.59 -3.16 4.22
C LYS A 38 6.90 -2.38 4.36
N ILE A 39 7.11 -1.78 5.53
CA ILE A 39 8.40 -1.20 5.90
C ILE A 39 9.31 -2.34 6.35
N GLU A 40 10.36 -2.61 5.58
CA GLU A 40 11.28 -3.73 5.86
C GLU A 40 12.28 -3.44 6.98
N LYS A 41 12.54 -2.17 7.30
CA LYS A 41 13.39 -1.78 8.41
C LYS A 41 12.77 -0.64 9.22
N ILE A 42 12.70 -0.84 10.53
CA ILE A 42 12.10 0.12 11.47
C ILE A 42 12.92 1.43 11.55
N ASP A 43 14.17 1.42 11.11
CA ASP A 43 15.05 2.61 11.08
C ASP A 43 14.80 3.54 9.90
N ARG A 44 13.89 3.20 8.97
CA ARG A 44 13.47 4.05 7.86
C ARG A 44 12.06 4.55 8.07
N THR A 45 11.85 5.82 7.77
CA THR A 45 10.54 6.43 7.66
C THR A 45 9.88 6.04 6.33
N PRO A 46 8.54 6.06 6.24
CA PRO A 46 7.83 5.96 4.96
C PRO A 46 8.37 6.88 3.86
N GLU A 47 8.97 8.00 4.24
CA GLU A 47 9.47 9.06 3.37
C GLU A 47 10.95 8.90 2.94
N ASP A 48 11.74 8.06 3.60
CA ASP A 48 13.17 7.80 3.32
C ASP A 48 13.41 6.92 2.08
#